data_AF-R6PTU6-F1
#
_entry.id   AF-R6PTU6-F1
#
_cell.length_a   1.000
_cell.length_b   1.000
_cell.length_c   1.000
_cell.angle_alpha   90.00
_cell.angle_beta   90.00
_cell.angle_gamma   90.00
#
_symmetry.space_group_name_H-M   'P 1'
#
loop_
_entity.id
_entity.type
_entity.pdbx_description
1 polymer ?
#
loop_
_entity_poly.entity_id
_entity_poly.type
_entity_poly.pdbx_seq_one_letter_code
_entity_poly.pdbx_strand_id
1 'polypeptide(L)' 'MIIKNAIIYGEDFEPRREDIRIEDGKIAEIGKLDGDGLDCTGMRVLPGFIDIHIHGCNLADTTDGKKDSVLVMSRWLAG' A
#
# COMPACT_ATOMS: atom_id res chain seq x y z
N MET A 1 -0.90 12.94 -6.49
CA MET A 1 -1.03 13.01 -5.01
C MET A 1 0.36 13.04 -4.39
N ILE A 2 0.58 13.80 -3.31
CA ILE A 2 1.83 13.77 -2.56
C ILE A 2 1.55 13.25 -1.15
N ILE A 3 2.31 12.27 -0.68
CA ILE A 3 2.33 11.82 0.72
C ILE A 3 3.54 12.47 1.38
N LYS A 4 3.35 13.20 2.48
CA LYS A 4 4.40 14.03 3.09
C LYS A 4 4.81 13.55 4.48
N ASN A 5 6.06 13.80 4.85
CA ASN A 5 6.61 13.60 6.21
C ASN A 5 6.49 12.17 6.75
N ALA A 6 6.31 11.18 5.89
CA ALA A 6 6.22 9.78 6.29
C ALA A 6 7.61 9.22 6.58
N ILE A 7 7.67 8.20 7.45
CA ILE A 7 8.84 7.30 7.49
C ILE A 7 8.64 6.22 6.43
N ILE A 8 9.58 6.11 5.50
CA ILE A 8 9.57 5.15 4.39
C ILE A 8 10.77 4.21 4.49
N TYR A 9 10.70 3.11 3.75
CA TYR A 9 11.72 2.05 3.73
C TYR A 9 12.06 1.71 2.28
N GLY A 10 13.31 1.95 1.89
CA GLY A 10 13.82 1.62 0.56
C GLY A 10 14.36 0.19 0.48
N GLU A 11 15.18 -0.09 -0.54
CA GLU A 11 15.77 -1.41 -0.79
C GLU A 11 16.68 -1.90 0.35
N ASP A 12 17.36 -0.99 1.05
CA ASP A 12 18.21 -1.28 2.22
C ASP A 12 17.41 -1.44 3.52
N PHE A 13 16.10 -1.20 3.49
CA PHE A 13 15.20 -1.25 4.62
C PHE A 13 15.56 -0.28 5.78
N GLU A 14 16.36 0.75 5.50
CA GLU A 14 16.68 1.79 6.48
C GLU A 14 15.58 2.86 6.52
N PRO A 15 15.16 3.31 7.71
CA PRO A 15 14.08 4.28 7.84
C PRO A 15 14.53 5.68 7.39
N ARG A 16 13.80 6.27 6.46
CA ARG A 16 14.04 7.63 5.96
C ARG A 16 12.78 8.47 6.06
N ARG A 17 12.92 9.76 6.38
CA ARG A 17 11.80 10.71 6.35
C ARG A 17 11.80 11.44 5.01
N GLU A 18 10.89 11.05 4.13
CA GLU A 18 10.79 11.59 2.77
C GLU A 18 9.32 11.68 2.34
N ASP A 19 9.08 12.39 1.24
CA ASP A 19 7.78 12.51 0.60
C ASP A 19 7.72 11.58 -0.62
N ILE A 20 6.50 11.17 -1.01
CA ILE A 20 6.26 10.31 -2.16
C ILE A 20 5.28 11.01 -3.10
N ARG A 21 5.66 11.21 -4.36
CA ARG A 21 4.74 11.64 -5.43
C ARG A 21 4.15 10.43 -6.13
N ILE A 22 2.82 10.40 -6.20
CA ILE A 22 2.06 9.39 -6.94
C ILE A 22 1.34 10.06 -8.11
N GLU A 23 1.60 9.57 -9.32
CA GLU A 23 0.98 9.99 -10.58
C GLU A 23 0.55 8.75 -11.35
N ASP A 24 -0.68 8.74 -11.87
CA ASP A 24 -1.24 7.65 -12.67
C ASP A 24 -1.05 6.24 -12.06
N GLY A 25 -1.22 6.15 -10.74
CA GLY A 25 -1.09 4.89 -9.98
C GLY A 25 0.34 4.38 -9.80
N LYS A 26 1.35 5.20 -10.11
CA LYS A 26 2.78 4.86 -9.99
C LYS A 26 3.49 5.81 -9.04
N ILE A 27 4.56 5.33 -8.43
CA ILE A 27 5.52 6.17 -7.71
C ILE A 27 6.30 6.95 -8.78
N ALA A 28 6.09 8.27 -8.83
CA ALA A 28 6.73 9.16 -9.81
C ALA A 28 8.06 9.72 -9.28
N GLU A 29 8.11 10.05 -7.99
CA GLU A 29 9.29 10.61 -7.34
C GLU A 29 9.25 10.29 -5.83
N ILE A 30 10.43 10.10 -5.24
CA ILE A 30 10.63 9.99 -3.80
C ILE A 30 11.71 11.00 -3.42
N GLY A 31 11.46 11.77 -2.36
CA GLY A 31 12.41 12.76 -1.86
C GLY A 31 11.70 13.87 -1.10
N LYS A 32 12.38 14.99 -0.87
CA LYS A 32 11.73 16.18 -0.29
C LYS A 32 11.02 16.96 -1.39
N LEU A 33 9.70 17.09 -1.31
CA LEU A 33 8.89 17.64 -2.39
C LEU A 33 8.16 18.92 -2.00
N ASP A 34 8.10 19.86 -2.93
CA ASP A 34 7.26 21.06 -2.82
C ASP A 34 5.80 20.77 -3.17
N GLY A 35 4.90 21.59 -2.64
CA GLY A 35 3.46 21.49 -2.85
C GLY A 35 2.70 20.79 -1.72
N ASP A 36 1.37 20.87 -1.80
CA ASP A 36 0.45 20.30 -0.82
C ASP A 36 0.31 18.79 -0.98
N GLY A 37 0.03 18.13 0.15
CA GLY A 37 -0.11 16.67 0.20
C GLY A 37 -0.70 16.20 1.51
N LEU A 38 -0.90 14.89 1.61
CA LEU A 38 -1.34 14.23 2.83
C LEU A 38 -0.19 14.23 3.85
N ASP A 39 -0.34 14.94 4.96
CA ASP A 39 0.65 14.92 6.04
C ASP A 39 0.56 13.62 6.84
N CYS A 40 1.61 12.81 6.77
CA CYS A 40 1.76 11.54 7.45
C CYS A 40 2.82 11.62 8.58
N THR A 41 3.02 12.80 9.17
CA THR A 41 3.92 12.98 10.31
C THR A 41 3.61 11.98 11.42
N GLY A 42 4.63 11.23 11.84
CA GLY A 42 4.50 10.18 12.88
C GLY A 42 3.98 8.83 12.36
N MET A 43 3.65 8.74 11.07
CA MET A 43 3.22 7.51 10.42
C MET A 43 4.34 6.89 9.57
N ARG A 44 4.12 5.63 9.18
CA ARG A 44 4.98 4.90 8.26
C ARG A 44 4.21 4.61 6.98
N VAL A 45 4.87 4.76 5.85
CA VAL A 45 4.35 4.32 4.55
C VAL A 45 5.21 3.15 4.10
N LEU A 46 4.54 2.03 3.82
CA LEU A 46 5.15 0.78 3.41
C LEU A 46 4.62 0.41 2.03
N PRO A 47 5.37 -0.36 1.23
CA PRO A 47 4.79 -1.08 0.10
C PRO A 47 3.58 -1.89 0.55
N GLY A 48 2.57 -2.02 -0.32
CA GLY A 48 1.46 -2.93 -0.08
C GLY A 48 1.98 -4.35 0.19
N PHE A 49 1.46 -5.00 1.21
CA PHE A 49 1.94 -6.33 1.59
C PHE A 49 1.59 -7.36 0.51
N ILE A 50 2.55 -8.25 0.24
CA ILE A 50 2.38 -9.38 -0.67
C ILE A 50 2.18 -10.62 0.19
N ASP A 51 0.94 -11.07 0.27
CA ASP A 51 0.61 -12.34 0.90
C ASP A 51 0.76 -13.48 -0.11
N ILE A 52 1.80 -14.29 0.06
CA ILE A 52 2.12 -15.41 -0.84
C ILE A 52 1.32 -16.68 -0.51
N HIS A 53 0.60 -16.73 0.60
CA HIS A 53 -0.13 -17.91 1.03
C HIS A 53 -1.35 -17.54 1.91
N ILE A 54 -2.53 -17.57 1.30
CA ILE A 54 -3.80 -17.33 1.97
C ILE A 54 -4.84 -18.38 1.57
N HIS A 55 -5.65 -18.81 2.53
CA HIS A 55 -6.82 -19.67 2.28
C HIS A 55 -8.05 -18.84 1.89
N GLY A 56 -8.40 -17.90 2.76
CA GLY A 56 -9.62 -17.11 2.70
C GLY A 56 -9.53 -15.83 3.53
N CYS A 57 -10.43 -14.89 3.27
CA CYS A 57 -10.63 -13.69 4.08
C CYS A 57 -12.07 -13.19 3.93
N ASN A 58 -12.51 -12.33 4.86
CA ASN A 58 -13.86 -11.74 4.83
C ASN A 58 -14.99 -12.76 4.62
N LEU A 59 -14.93 -13.88 5.35
CA LEU A 59 -15.90 -14.98 5.30
C LEU A 59 -16.00 -15.72 3.94
N ALA A 60 -15.00 -15.56 3.06
CA ALA A 60 -14.90 -16.28 1.80
C ALA A 60 -13.56 -17.02 1.71
N ASP A 61 -13.55 -18.17 1.04
CA ASP A 61 -12.37 -19.04 0.91
C ASP A 61 -12.15 -19.49 -0.53
N THR A 62 -10.89 -19.70 -0.91
CA THR A 62 -10.52 -20.26 -2.23
C THR A 62 -11.06 -21.68 -2.44
N THR A 63 -11.19 -22.45 -1.35
CA THR A 63 -11.73 -23.82 -1.36
C THR A 63 -13.24 -23.88 -1.56
N ASP A 64 -13.97 -22.75 -1.46
CA ASP A 64 -15.39 -22.68 -1.83
C ASP A 64 -15.63 -23.05 -3.30
N GLY A 65 -14.61 -22.90 -4.16
CA GLY A 65 -14.69 -23.19 -5.58
C GLY A 65 -15.65 -22.26 -6.35
N LYS A 66 -15.96 -21.09 -5.79
CA LYS A 66 -16.90 -20.11 -6.36
C LYS A 66 -16.20 -18.83 -6.77
N LYS A 67 -16.55 -18.31 -7.94
CA LYS A 67 -16.09 -16.99 -8.42
C LYS A 67 -16.47 -15.87 -7.43
N ASP A 68 -17.66 -15.95 -6.83
CA ASP A 68 -18.14 -14.94 -5.88
C ASP A 68 -17.27 -14.89 -4.63
N SER A 69 -16.80 -16.03 -4.11
CA SER A 69 -15.86 -16.07 -2.98
C SER A 69 -14.55 -15.35 -3.31
N VAL A 70 -13.98 -15.58 -4.50
CA VAL A 70 -12.77 -14.87 -4.96
C VAL A 70 -13.00 -13.37 -5.09
N LEU A 71 -14.18 -12.93 -5.53
CA LEU A 71 -14.52 -11.51 -5.63
C LEU A 71 -14.68 -10.84 -4.26
N VAL A 72 -15.27 -11.54 -3.28
CA VAL A 72 -15.35 -11.06 -1.88
C VAL A 72 -13.95 -10.88 -1.31
N MET A 73 -13.08 -11.88 -1.49
CA MET A 73 -11.69 -11.81 -1.05
C MET A 73 -10.93 -10.67 -1.72
N SER A 74 -11.05 -10.55 -3.06
CA SER A 74 -10.37 -9.51 -3.84
C SER A 74 -10.75 -8.10 -3.41
N ARG A 75 -12.04 -7.82 -3.16
CA ARG A 75 -12.50 -6.51 -2.71
C ARG A 75 -11.99 -6.19 -1.30
N TRP A 76 -11.97 -7.18 -0.41
CA TRP A 76 -11.46 -7.00 0.94
C TRP A 76 -9.95 -6.70 0.97
N LEU A 77 -9.18 -7.40 0.12
CA LEU A 77 -7.72 -7.25 0.07
C LEU A 77 -7.25 -6.02 -0.71
N ALA A 78 -8.07 -5.49 -1.63
CA ALA A 78 -7.72 -4.32 -2.44
C ALA A 78 -7.69 -2.99 -1.64
N GLY A 79 -8.31 -2.96 -0.45
CA GLY A 79 -8.49 -1.74 0.35
C GLY A 79 -9.71 -0.92 -0.08
#